data_AF-A0A3D3UTW5-F1
#
_entry.id   AF-A0A3D3UTW5-F1
#
_cell.length_a   1.000
_cell.length_b   1.000
_cell.length_c   1.000
_cell.angle_alpha   90.00
_cell.angle_beta   90.00
_cell.angle_gamma   90.00
#
_symmetry.space_group_name_H-M   'P 1'
#
loop_
_entity.id
_entity.type
_entity.pdbx_description
1 polymer ?
#
loop_
_entity_poly.entity_id
_entity_poly.type
_entity_poly.pdbx_seq_one_letter_code
_entity_poly.pdbx_strand_id
1 'polypeptide(L)'
;MDILDSWLGQKWFGQSATFGDDRSLTNYMLRKYRVLYDSRAVVETAVPESWIKFFRQQLRWKKSWFRESLIASTFIWYKHPIMAILFYLGVLLPLVSPLIVFANFIYKPIFAGILPMYYVMGFGLISLLYSLYYTMRRPNTKWPYGLMFCLVYMAVLAWQTYYAILTSHKNHWGTR
;
A
#
# COMPACT_ATOMS: atom_id res chain seq x y z
N MET A 1 -26.19 15.17 -2.53
CA MET A 1 -24.99 14.92 -1.70
C MET A 1 -23.95 15.97 -2.06
N ASP A 2 -23.64 16.91 -1.16
CA ASP A 2 -22.76 18.06 -1.41
C ASP A 2 -21.29 17.73 -1.75
N ILE A 3 -20.94 16.46 -1.88
CA ILE A 3 -19.60 15.98 -2.22
C ILE A 3 -19.55 15.31 -3.60
N LEU A 4 -20.71 14.96 -4.19
CA LEU A 4 -20.79 14.11 -5.37
C LEU A 4 -20.16 14.77 -6.59
N ASP A 5 -20.53 16.02 -6.89
CA ASP A 5 -20.01 16.74 -8.06
C ASP A 5 -18.51 17.01 -7.94
N SER A 6 -18.06 17.36 -6.73
CA SER A 6 -16.64 17.59 -6.45
C SER A 6 -15.81 16.30 -6.51
N TRP A 7 -16.39 15.16 -6.16
CA TRP A 7 -15.75 13.85 -6.23
C TRP A 7 -15.69 13.33 -7.67
N LEU A 8 -16.80 13.39 -8.42
CA LEU A 8 -16.85 13.02 -9.84
C LEU A 8 -15.94 13.91 -10.70
N GLY A 9 -15.79 15.19 -10.33
CA GLY A 9 -14.92 16.14 -11.00
C GLY A 9 -13.44 16.07 -10.61
N GLN A 10 -13.02 15.11 -9.78
CA GLN A 10 -11.64 15.04 -9.29
C GLN A 10 -10.64 14.83 -10.45
N LYS A 11 -9.63 15.71 -10.52
CA LYS A 11 -8.54 15.63 -11.50
C LYS A 11 -7.20 15.36 -10.84
N TRP A 12 -6.35 14.62 -11.54
CA TRP A 12 -4.96 14.32 -11.19
C TRP A 12 -4.06 14.64 -12.37
N PHE A 13 -3.11 15.56 -12.22
CA PHE A 13 -2.29 16.09 -13.33
C PHE A 13 -3.13 16.48 -14.56
N GLY A 14 -4.26 17.16 -14.33
CA GLY A 14 -5.17 17.62 -15.39
C GLY A 14 -6.06 16.54 -16.02
N GLN A 15 -5.86 15.26 -15.71
CA GLN A 15 -6.68 14.14 -16.20
C GLN A 15 -7.71 13.72 -15.16
N SER A 16 -8.88 13.23 -15.58
CA SER A 16 -9.88 12.67 -14.66
C SER A 16 -9.31 11.49 -13.89
N ALA A 17 -9.56 11.45 -12.58
CA ALA A 17 -9.15 10.36 -11.71
C ALA A 17 -10.06 9.13 -11.93
N THR A 18 -9.62 8.15 -12.71
CA THR A 18 -10.45 7.01 -13.17
C THR A 18 -10.32 5.72 -12.36
N PHE A 19 -9.47 5.71 -11.33
CA PHE A 19 -9.31 4.56 -10.44
C PHE A 19 -9.00 5.03 -9.02
N GLY A 20 -9.37 4.22 -8.03
CA GLY A 20 -9.21 4.55 -6.62
C GLY A 20 -10.42 5.22 -5.98
N ASP A 21 -11.59 5.03 -6.58
CA ASP A 21 -12.88 5.65 -6.24
C ASP A 21 -13.22 5.49 -4.76
N ASP A 22 -12.96 4.31 -4.20
CA ASP A 22 -13.21 3.96 -2.80
C ASP A 22 -12.35 4.78 -1.80
N ARG A 23 -11.05 4.92 -2.07
CA ARG A 23 -10.16 5.74 -1.21
C ARG A 23 -10.40 7.23 -1.42
N SER A 24 -10.67 7.64 -2.66
CA SER A 24 -11.07 9.02 -2.97
C SER A 24 -12.34 9.38 -2.22
N LEU A 25 -13.40 8.58 -2.35
CA LEU A 25 -14.67 8.80 -1.67
C LEU A 25 -14.46 8.87 -0.15
N THR A 26 -13.65 7.97 0.42
CA THR A 26 -13.29 8.00 1.84
C THR A 26 -12.63 9.33 2.24
N ASN A 27 -11.75 9.89 1.41
CA ASN A 27 -11.14 11.20 1.67
C ASN A 27 -12.18 12.32 1.73
N TYR A 28 -13.16 12.34 0.81
CA TYR A 28 -14.25 13.32 0.85
C TYR A 28 -15.15 13.12 2.08
N MET A 29 -15.46 11.87 2.42
CA MET A 29 -16.28 11.54 3.59
C MET A 29 -15.59 11.94 4.89
N LEU A 30 -14.30 11.62 5.06
CA LEU A 30 -13.53 11.94 6.27
C LEU A 30 -13.43 13.44 6.55
N ARG A 31 -13.54 14.30 5.52
CA ARG A 31 -13.52 15.76 5.72
C ARG A 31 -14.74 16.22 6.50
N LYS A 32 -15.94 15.74 6.14
CA LYS A 32 -17.23 16.23 6.66
C LYS A 32 -17.89 15.32 7.68
N TYR A 33 -17.57 14.03 7.69
CA TYR A 33 -18.31 13.01 8.43
C TYR A 33 -17.41 12.16 9.33
N ARG A 34 -18.03 11.52 10.32
CA ARG A 34 -17.39 10.48 11.12
C ARG A 34 -17.52 9.15 10.40
N VAL A 35 -16.39 8.50 10.13
CA VAL A 35 -16.34 7.17 9.51
C VAL A 35 -16.18 6.13 10.62
N LEU A 36 -16.98 5.06 10.56
CA LEU A 36 -16.97 3.95 11.52
C LEU A 36 -16.55 2.67 10.80
N TYR A 37 -15.83 1.82 11.52
CA TYR A 37 -15.47 0.48 11.06
C TYR A 37 -16.44 -0.53 11.66
N ASP A 38 -17.06 -1.37 10.82
CA ASP A 38 -17.88 -2.51 11.27
C ASP A 38 -17.16 -3.82 10.90
N SER A 39 -16.75 -4.58 11.92
CA SER A 39 -16.08 -5.86 11.74
C SER A 39 -16.99 -6.98 11.22
N ARG A 40 -18.30 -6.77 11.20
CA ARG A 40 -19.30 -7.73 10.70
C ARG A 40 -19.58 -7.56 9.22
N ALA A 41 -19.14 -6.46 8.60
CA ALA A 41 -19.26 -6.26 7.16
C ALA A 41 -18.34 -7.24 6.42
N VAL A 42 -18.93 -8.24 5.77
CA VAL A 42 -18.21 -9.26 4.98
C VAL A 42 -18.46 -9.02 3.50
N VAL A 43 -17.39 -9.03 2.71
CA VAL A 43 -17.45 -8.91 1.24
C VAL A 43 -16.58 -9.99 0.62
N GLU A 44 -16.98 -10.46 -0.56
CA GLU A 44 -16.17 -11.34 -1.38
C GLU A 44 -15.25 -10.51 -2.28
N THR A 45 -14.02 -11.00 -2.50
CA THR A 45 -13.03 -10.29 -3.30
C THR A 45 -12.59 -11.13 -4.48
N ALA A 46 -12.58 -10.53 -5.67
CA ALA A 46 -12.04 -11.14 -6.87
C ALA A 46 -10.51 -11.08 -6.82
N VAL A 47 -9.85 -12.24 -6.74
CA VAL A 47 -8.39 -12.35 -6.69
C VAL A 47 -7.84 -12.67 -8.09
N PRO A 48 -6.74 -12.03 -8.53
CA PRO A 48 -6.15 -12.31 -9.83
C PRO A 48 -5.58 -13.74 -9.91
N GLU A 49 -5.89 -14.44 -10.99
CA GLU A 49 -5.47 -15.84 -11.23
C GLU A 49 -4.06 -15.96 -11.83
N SER A 50 -3.45 -14.86 -12.27
CA SER A 50 -2.11 -14.87 -12.88
C SER A 50 -1.24 -13.73 -12.35
N TRP A 51 0.07 -13.97 -12.35
CA TRP A 51 1.07 -12.99 -11.92
C TRP A 51 1.00 -11.67 -12.68
N ILE A 52 0.76 -11.72 -13.99
CA ILE A 52 0.64 -10.50 -14.81
C ILE A 52 -0.56 -9.66 -14.36
N LYS A 53 -1.73 -10.30 -14.17
CA LYS A 53 -2.93 -9.62 -13.64
C LYS A 53 -2.66 -9.07 -12.24
N PHE A 54 -1.98 -9.83 -11.38
CA PHE A 54 -1.62 -9.43 -10.02
C PHE A 54 -0.73 -8.18 -10.00
N PHE A 55 0.38 -8.16 -10.73
CA PHE A 55 1.29 -7.01 -10.71
C PHE A 55 0.67 -5.74 -11.33
N ARG A 56 -0.17 -5.88 -12.37
CA ARG A 56 -0.95 -4.76 -12.91
C ARG A 56 -1.93 -4.20 -11.89
N GLN A 57 -2.62 -5.08 -11.16
CA GLN A 57 -3.53 -4.69 -10.08
C GLN A 57 -2.78 -3.97 -8.95
N GLN A 58 -1.66 -4.50 -8.48
CA GLN A 58 -0.83 -3.87 -7.45
C GLN A 58 -0.31 -2.50 -7.87
N LEU A 59 0.11 -2.35 -9.14
CA LEU A 59 0.54 -1.07 -9.68
C LEU A 59 -0.60 -0.03 -9.63
N ARG A 60 -1.80 -0.41 -10.10
CA ARG A 60 -2.98 0.47 -10.07
C ARG A 60 -3.32 0.90 -8.64
N TRP A 61 -3.29 -0.04 -7.69
CA TRP A 61 -3.53 0.24 -6.28
C TRP A 61 -2.50 1.19 -5.69
N LYS A 62 -1.20 0.99 -6.00
CA LYS A 62 -0.13 1.88 -5.54
C LYS A 62 -0.25 3.29 -6.11
N LYS A 63 -0.64 3.44 -7.38
CA LYS A 63 -0.90 4.75 -8.00
C LYS A 63 -2.03 5.49 -7.28
N SER A 64 -3.16 4.82 -7.09
CA SER A 64 -4.30 5.38 -6.33
C SER A 64 -3.90 5.71 -4.90
N TRP A 65 -3.24 4.78 -4.21
CA TRP A 65 -2.78 4.96 -2.83
C TRP A 65 -1.88 6.18 -2.71
N PHE A 66 -0.92 6.37 -3.61
CA PHE A 66 -0.01 7.52 -3.58
C PHE A 66 -0.79 8.84 -3.76
N ARG A 67 -1.60 8.95 -4.82
CA ARG A 67 -2.43 10.13 -5.09
C ARG A 67 -3.32 10.48 -3.90
N GLU A 68 -4.12 9.52 -3.45
CA GLU A 68 -5.11 9.76 -2.41
C GLU A 68 -4.47 9.96 -1.04
N SER A 69 -3.28 9.40 -0.80
CA SER A 69 -2.54 9.68 0.44
C SER A 69 -1.99 11.10 0.45
N LEU A 70 -1.53 11.64 -0.69
CA LEU A 70 -1.17 13.05 -0.80
C LEU A 70 -2.37 13.97 -0.55
N ILE A 71 -3.53 13.67 -1.14
CA ILE A 71 -4.75 14.45 -0.90
C ILE A 71 -5.19 14.37 0.57
N ALA A 72 -5.15 13.17 1.17
CA ALA A 72 -5.47 12.96 2.58
C ALA A 72 -4.52 13.72 3.52
N SER A 73 -3.23 13.77 3.17
CA SER A 73 -2.20 14.42 3.98
C SER A 73 -2.46 15.91 4.22
N THR A 74 -3.25 16.57 3.36
CA THR A 74 -3.58 18.00 3.46
C THR A 74 -4.56 18.32 4.60
N PHE A 75 -5.34 17.34 5.06
CA PHE A 75 -6.39 17.58 6.06
C PHE A 75 -6.39 16.60 7.24
N ILE A 76 -5.70 15.46 7.14
CA ILE A 76 -5.76 14.43 8.19
C ILE A 76 -5.19 14.91 9.53
N TRP A 77 -4.29 15.89 9.53
CA TRP A 77 -3.70 16.48 10.73
C TRP A 77 -4.70 17.23 11.62
N TYR A 78 -5.85 17.66 11.06
CA TYR A 78 -6.96 18.21 11.84
C TYR A 78 -7.81 17.13 12.54
N LYS A 79 -7.53 15.85 12.30
CA LYS A 79 -8.23 14.72 12.94
C LYS A 79 -7.47 14.29 14.21
N HIS A 80 -7.96 13.23 14.85
CA HIS A 80 -7.38 12.73 16.09
C HIS A 80 -5.85 12.53 15.96
N PRO A 81 -5.03 13.11 16.86
CA PRO A 81 -3.60 13.25 16.65
C PRO A 81 -2.89 11.90 16.48
N ILE A 82 -3.26 10.89 17.28
CA ILE A 82 -2.71 9.53 17.16
C ILE A 82 -2.99 8.95 15.77
N MET A 83 -4.19 9.15 15.22
CA MET A 83 -4.56 8.62 13.92
C MET A 83 -3.87 9.36 12.79
N ALA A 84 -3.68 10.68 12.93
CA ALA A 84 -2.87 11.46 12.00
C ALA A 84 -1.42 10.97 11.97
N ILE A 85 -0.79 10.77 13.12
CA ILE A 85 0.59 10.22 13.22
C ILE A 85 0.66 8.85 12.56
N LEU A 86 -0.24 7.93 12.89
CA LEU A 86 -0.28 6.59 12.28
C LEU A 86 -0.50 6.65 10.77
N PHE A 87 -1.33 7.57 10.28
CA PHE A 87 -1.51 7.81 8.86
C PHE A 87 -0.19 8.24 8.20
N TYR A 88 0.50 9.25 8.74
CA TYR A 88 1.76 9.74 8.17
C TYR A 88 2.86 8.67 8.21
N LEU A 89 2.96 7.89 9.29
CA LEU A 89 3.85 6.74 9.37
C LEU A 89 3.49 5.68 8.32
N GLY A 90 2.20 5.41 8.12
CA GLY A 90 1.69 4.50 7.09
C GLY A 90 1.97 4.95 5.66
N VAL A 91 2.19 6.24 5.43
CA VAL A 91 2.65 6.78 4.14
C VAL A 91 4.17 6.75 4.03
N LEU A 92 4.88 7.17 5.08
CA LEU A 92 6.33 7.30 5.08
C LEU A 92 7.05 5.95 5.02
N LEU A 93 6.63 4.97 5.83
CA LEU A 93 7.33 3.69 5.93
C LEU A 93 7.38 2.93 4.59
N PRO A 94 6.29 2.81 3.81
CA PRO A 94 6.36 2.21 2.47
C PRO A 94 7.22 2.99 1.48
N LEU A 95 7.33 4.31 1.62
CA LEU A 95 8.18 5.15 0.78
C LEU A 95 9.67 4.98 1.10
N VAL A 96 10.02 4.74 2.36
CA VAL A 96 11.41 4.57 2.81
C VAL A 96 11.86 3.10 2.70
N SER A 97 10.93 2.15 2.80
CA SER A 97 11.21 0.71 2.80
C SER A 97 12.15 0.24 1.68
N PRO A 98 11.99 0.63 0.40
CA PRO A 98 12.90 0.18 -0.66
C PRO A 98 14.33 0.70 -0.49
N LEU A 99 14.52 1.92 0.03
CA LEU A 99 15.85 2.46 0.34
C LEU A 99 16.52 1.68 1.47
N ILE A 100 15.76 1.25 2.47
CA ILE A 100 16.29 0.43 3.56
C ILE A 100 16.74 -0.94 3.02
N VAL A 101 15.96 -1.56 2.14
CA VAL A 101 16.33 -2.82 1.47
C VAL A 101 17.62 -2.61 0.68
N PHE A 102 17.69 -1.58 -0.15
CA PHE A 102 18.89 -1.23 -0.92
C PHE A 102 20.11 -1.03 -0.02
N ALA A 103 19.97 -0.24 1.04
CA ALA A 103 21.05 0.09 1.94
C ALA A 103 21.64 -1.16 2.61
N ASN A 104 20.79 -2.11 3.03
CA ASN A 104 21.25 -3.31 3.71
C ASN A 104 21.77 -4.39 2.75
N PHE A 105 21.16 -4.58 1.58
CA PHE A 105 21.56 -5.64 0.66
C PHE A 105 22.64 -5.25 -0.35
N ILE A 106 22.79 -3.95 -0.65
CA ILE A 106 23.71 -3.48 -1.70
C ILE A 106 24.76 -2.54 -1.11
N TYR A 107 24.34 -1.42 -0.51
CA TYR A 107 25.29 -0.40 -0.06
C TYR A 107 26.24 -0.89 1.04
N LYS A 108 25.70 -1.39 2.17
CA LYS A 108 26.51 -1.84 3.31
C LYS A 108 27.43 -3.01 2.97
N PRO A 109 27.02 -4.05 2.22
CA PRO A 109 27.92 -5.14 1.85
C PRO A 109 29.06 -4.69 0.93
N ILE A 110 28.78 -3.82 -0.04
CA ILE A 110 29.77 -3.38 -1.03
C ILE A 110 30.76 -2.38 -0.42
N PHE A 111 30.27 -1.37 0.30
CA PHE A 111 31.10 -0.24 0.74
C PHE A 111 31.61 -0.37 2.18
N ALA A 112 30.94 -1.14 3.03
CA ALA A 112 31.31 -1.30 4.44
C ALA A 112 31.67 -2.74 4.82
N GLY A 113 31.51 -3.72 3.91
CA GLY A 113 31.73 -5.14 4.21
C GLY A 113 30.75 -5.73 5.24
N ILE A 114 29.68 -5.01 5.58
CA ILE A 114 28.70 -5.44 6.60
C ILE A 114 27.62 -6.27 5.91
N LEU A 115 27.56 -7.56 6.27
CA LEU A 115 26.52 -8.47 5.79
C LEU A 115 25.14 -8.09 6.35
N PRO A 116 24.03 -8.30 5.61
CA PRO A 116 22.68 -7.92 6.01
C PRO A 116 22.06 -8.83 7.09
N MET A 117 22.85 -9.45 7.97
CA MET A 117 22.37 -10.53 8.85
C MET A 117 21.21 -10.09 9.76
N TYR A 118 21.36 -8.96 10.46
CA TYR A 118 20.30 -8.42 11.33
C TYR A 118 19.02 -8.07 10.55
N TYR A 119 19.18 -7.58 9.33
CA TYR A 119 18.03 -7.25 8.48
C TYR A 119 17.28 -8.52 8.06
N VAL A 120 18.00 -9.55 7.62
CA VAL A 120 17.44 -10.85 7.24
C VAL A 120 16.74 -11.51 8.43
N MET A 121 17.36 -11.50 9.62
CA MET A 121 16.76 -12.06 10.83
C MET A 121 15.48 -11.32 11.23
N GLY A 122 15.51 -10.00 11.27
CA GLY A 122 14.33 -9.19 11.62
C GLY A 122 13.20 -9.35 10.60
N PHE A 123 13.53 -9.33 9.31
CA PHE A 123 12.56 -9.58 8.25
C PHE A 123 11.97 -11.00 8.34
N GLY A 124 12.81 -12.01 8.59
CA GLY A 124 12.39 -13.39 8.78
C GLY A 124 11.44 -13.56 9.97
N LEU A 125 11.75 -12.92 11.10
CA LEU A 125 10.90 -12.90 12.28
C LEU A 125 9.53 -12.29 11.99
N ILE A 126 9.48 -11.11 11.37
CA ILE A 126 8.21 -10.44 11.03
C ILE A 126 7.40 -11.28 10.03
N SER A 127 8.06 -11.87 9.03
CA SER A 127 7.40 -12.75 8.06
C SER A 127 6.78 -13.97 8.73
N LEU A 128 7.52 -14.58 9.67
CA LEU A 128 7.02 -15.70 10.46
C LEU A 128 5.83 -15.30 11.34
N LEU A 129 5.90 -14.17 12.04
CA LEU A 129 4.79 -13.66 12.84
C LEU A 129 3.52 -13.44 12.01
N TYR A 130 3.66 -12.85 10.82
CA TYR A 130 2.51 -12.64 9.91
C TYR A 130 1.89 -13.96 9.46
N SER A 131 2.73 -14.95 9.15
CA SER A 131 2.30 -16.27 8.71
C SER A 131 1.67 -17.11 9.83
N LEU A 132 2.20 -17.03 11.06
CA LEU A 132 1.61 -17.64 12.24
C LEU A 132 0.28 -16.98 12.60
N TYR A 133 0.19 -15.66 12.54
CA TYR A 133 -1.06 -14.93 12.75
C TYR A 133 -2.14 -15.35 11.75
N TYR A 134 -1.78 -15.52 10.47
CA TYR A 134 -2.69 -16.07 9.46
C TYR A 134 -3.23 -17.45 9.88
N THR A 135 -2.35 -18.34 10.33
CA THR A 135 -2.71 -19.70 10.77
C THR A 135 -3.66 -19.69 11.96
N MET A 136 -3.43 -18.81 12.93
CA MET A 136 -4.31 -18.65 14.10
C MET A 136 -5.71 -18.18 13.72
N ARG A 137 -5.83 -17.31 12.70
CA ARG A 137 -7.12 -16.78 12.21
C ARG A 137 -7.83 -17.74 11.27
N ARG A 138 -7.08 -18.53 10.51
CA ARG A 138 -7.57 -19.48 9.51
C ARG A 138 -6.69 -20.74 9.58
N PRO A 139 -7.10 -21.77 10.35
CA PRO A 139 -6.33 -23.01 10.46
C PRO A 139 -6.34 -23.73 9.10
N ASN A 140 -5.30 -23.51 8.30
CA ASN A 140 -5.13 -24.09 6.98
C ASN A 140 -3.63 -24.31 6.71
N THR A 141 -3.30 -25.25 5.83
CA THR A 141 -1.92 -25.61 5.43
C THR A 141 -1.24 -24.56 4.55
N LYS A 142 -1.96 -23.50 4.17
CA LYS A 142 -1.49 -22.41 3.28
C LYS A 142 -0.61 -21.36 3.96
N TRP A 143 -0.26 -21.53 5.24
CA TRP A 143 0.59 -20.59 5.97
C TRP A 143 1.94 -20.26 5.28
N PRO A 144 2.65 -21.19 4.60
CA PRO A 144 3.94 -20.86 3.97
C PRO A 144 3.82 -19.81 2.86
N TYR A 145 2.64 -19.66 2.25
CA TYR A 145 2.40 -18.60 1.26
C TYR A 145 2.51 -17.20 1.86
N GLY A 146 2.30 -17.03 3.18
CA GLY A 146 2.56 -15.77 3.87
C GLY A 146 4.03 -15.39 3.84
N LEU A 147 4.94 -16.35 4.09
CA LEU A 147 6.39 -16.14 3.99
C LEU A 147 6.80 -15.81 2.56
N MET A 148 6.30 -16.58 1.59
CA MET A 148 6.56 -16.34 0.17
C MET A 148 6.07 -14.96 -0.26
N PHE A 149 4.90 -14.53 0.22
CA PHE A 149 4.36 -13.21 -0.08
C PHE A 149 5.24 -12.09 0.48
N CYS A 150 5.77 -12.22 1.70
CA CYS A 150 6.71 -11.25 2.25
C CYS A 150 7.96 -11.12 1.38
N LEU A 151 8.51 -12.23 0.87
CA LEU A 151 9.65 -12.21 -0.05
C LEU A 151 9.32 -11.49 -1.36
N VAL A 152 8.19 -11.82 -1.98
CA VAL A 152 7.70 -11.12 -3.20
C VAL A 152 7.49 -9.64 -2.93
N TYR A 153 6.97 -9.29 -1.74
CA TYR A 153 6.75 -7.91 -1.35
C TYR A 153 8.07 -7.15 -1.28
N MET A 154 9.07 -7.68 -0.58
CA MET A 154 10.38 -7.04 -0.44
C MET A 154 11.13 -6.93 -1.78
N ALA A 155 11.14 -8.01 -2.56
CA ALA A 155 11.92 -8.08 -3.80
C ALA A 155 11.29 -7.26 -4.94
N VAL A 156 9.96 -7.23 -5.04
CA VAL A 156 9.26 -6.65 -6.19
C VAL A 156 8.33 -5.51 -5.78
N LEU A 157 7.39 -5.76 -4.87
CA LEU A 157 6.33 -4.80 -4.61
C LEU A 157 6.84 -3.52 -3.95
N ALA A 158 7.81 -3.60 -3.04
CA ALA A 158 8.40 -2.43 -2.39
C ALA A 158 8.92 -1.44 -3.45
N TRP A 159 9.72 -1.93 -4.39
CA TRP A 159 10.28 -1.17 -5.51
C TRP A 159 9.22 -0.68 -6.49
N GLN A 160 8.16 -1.47 -6.71
CA GLN A 160 7.04 -1.08 -7.55
C GLN A 160 6.36 0.23 -7.07
N THR A 161 6.52 0.62 -5.80
CA THR A 161 6.02 1.90 -5.28
C THR A 161 6.64 3.10 -6.00
N TYR A 162 7.96 3.10 -6.24
CA TYR A 162 8.61 4.20 -6.96
C TYR A 162 8.21 4.23 -8.43
N TYR A 163 8.10 3.05 -9.05
CA TYR A 163 7.58 2.98 -10.41
C TYR A 163 6.14 3.51 -10.49
N ALA A 164 5.29 3.22 -9.50
CA ALA A 164 3.94 3.75 -9.41
C ALA A 164 3.91 5.27 -9.26
N ILE A 165 4.81 5.85 -8.46
CA ILE A 165 4.94 7.30 -8.27
C ILE A 165 5.31 7.98 -9.59
N LEU A 166 6.35 7.50 -10.27
CA LEU A 166 6.83 8.05 -11.54
C LEU A 166 5.78 7.95 -12.65
N THR A 167 4.99 6.87 -12.65
CA THR A 167 3.94 6.63 -13.66
C THR A 167 2.54 7.02 -13.21
N SER A 168 2.40 7.74 -12.08
CA SER A 168 1.11 8.10 -11.48
C SER A 168 0.27 9.03 -12.34
N HIS A 169 0.89 9.77 -13.28
CA HIS A 169 0.22 10.62 -14.26
C HIS A 169 -0.47 9.83 -15.38
N LYS A 170 -0.15 8.54 -15.57
CA LYS A 170 -0.74 7.70 -16.61
C LYS A 170 -2.02 7.04 -16.07
N ASN A 171 -3.17 7.50 -16.55
CA ASN A 171 -4.49 7.04 -16.08
C ASN A 171 -5.10 5.86 -16.86
N HIS A 172 -4.29 5.08 -17.59
CA HIS A 172 -4.79 3.93 -18.35
C HIS A 172 -5.18 2.75 -17.43
N TRP A 173 -6.34 2.14 -17.67
CA TRP A 173 -6.82 0.98 -16.91
C TRP A 173 -6.00 -0.30 -17.18
N GLY A 174 -5.16 -0.32 -18.22
CA GLY A 174 -4.22 -1.41 -18.53
C GLY A 174 -4.90 -2.72 -18.94
N THR A 175 -6.18 -2.66 -19.30
CA THR A 175 -7.02 -3.78 -19.75
C THR A 175 -7.32 -3.77 -21.24
N ARG A 176 -6.71 -2.87 -22.02
CA ARG A 176 -6.71 -2.86 -23.49
C ARG A 176 -5.37 -2.34 -23.97
#